data_AF-A0A958IMR4-F1
#
_entry.id   AF-A0A958IMR4-F1
#
_cell.length_a   1.000
_cell.length_b   1.000
_cell.length_c   1.000
_cell.angle_alpha   90.00
_cell.angle_beta   90.00
_cell.angle_gamma   90.00
#
_symmetry.space_group_name_H-M   'P 1'
#
loop_
_entity.id
_entity.type
_entity.pdbx_description
1 polymer ?
#
loop_
_entity_poly.entity_id
_entity_poly.type
_entity_poly.pdbx_seq_one_letter_code
_entity_poly.pdbx_strand_id
1 'polypeptide(L)'
;MNTRKLLQIIVFSMLVLGSGFAKDLDVFIMQPPEVVFDDVKTIAILPFTVLENNYASQSSDYGQQFAGYLTTVLVEEKRGVEDIERFFNRKEGITYQDRLNCNIYDIVERSRVESIINELGFSLSGVTSDSNSSRIGEMLGAQAMIMGEISIITSDRQVREDREKDKKKYTISCTERIVNTTINIRLVSTETGKTLASRTYPNPSQSRSKDYQCVAKSCNDPIGGEKKIIGIPIPTSGNSTSYKGDCGSNNWDFREIVQHHLRKMATEFAAYIAPTFVLGKYDLEKIKFKDKAFKQYEKDGEEAKNFAKDGSLHRAYAIYS
;
A
#
# COMPACT_ATOMS: atom_id res chain seq x y z
N MET A 1 -35.22 -22.70 -39.70
CA MET A 1 -35.14 -22.51 -38.24
C MET A 1 -35.72 -21.13 -37.92
N ASN A 2 -36.90 -21.08 -37.29
CA ASN A 2 -37.79 -19.91 -37.32
C ASN A 2 -37.22 -18.70 -36.58
N THR A 3 -37.13 -17.55 -37.27
CA THR A 3 -36.72 -16.23 -36.76
C THR A 3 -37.53 -15.79 -35.54
N ARG A 4 -38.78 -16.26 -35.39
CA ARG A 4 -39.60 -16.05 -34.17
C ARG A 4 -39.04 -16.72 -32.91
N LYS A 5 -38.35 -17.86 -33.02
CA LYS A 5 -37.72 -18.53 -31.86
C LYS A 5 -36.41 -17.85 -31.44
N LEU A 6 -35.67 -17.25 -32.38
CA LEU A 6 -34.45 -16.51 -32.08
C LEU A 6 -34.75 -15.21 -31.32
N LEU A 7 -35.81 -14.49 -31.72
CA LEU A 7 -36.24 -13.25 -31.05
C LEU A 7 -36.74 -13.50 -29.62
N GLN A 8 -37.45 -14.61 -29.39
CA GLN A 8 -37.92 -14.98 -28.05
C GLN A 8 -36.77 -15.32 -27.10
N ILE A 9 -35.69 -15.95 -27.58
CA ILE A 9 -34.52 -16.26 -26.75
C ILE A 9 -33.73 -14.97 -26.39
N ILE A 10 -33.65 -13.99 -27.30
CA ILE A 10 -32.98 -12.71 -27.02
C ILE A 10 -33.79 -11.86 -26.02
N VAL A 11 -35.11 -11.85 -26.12
CA VAL A 11 -35.98 -11.12 -25.17
C VAL A 11 -36.01 -11.80 -23.80
N PHE A 12 -35.99 -13.14 -23.74
CA PHE A 12 -35.90 -13.87 -22.47
C PHE A 12 -34.50 -13.78 -21.82
N SER A 13 -33.44 -13.67 -22.63
CA SER A 13 -32.07 -13.38 -22.18
C SER A 13 -31.95 -11.98 -21.56
N MET A 14 -32.63 -10.97 -22.12
CA MET A 14 -32.67 -9.63 -21.52
C MET A 14 -33.56 -9.55 -20.27
N LEU A 15 -34.57 -10.41 -20.12
CA LEU A 15 -35.46 -10.41 -18.95
C LEU A 15 -34.87 -11.11 -17.72
N VAL A 16 -33.83 -11.95 -17.89
CA VAL A 16 -33.12 -12.65 -16.80
C VAL A 16 -31.89 -11.86 -16.31
N LEU A 17 -31.51 -10.77 -16.98
CA LEU A 17 -30.51 -9.81 -16.50
C LEU A 17 -31.11 -8.70 -15.62
N GLY A 18 -32.28 -8.95 -15.02
CA GLY A 18 -32.89 -8.13 -13.99
C GLY A 18 -32.27 -8.32 -12.60
N SER A 19 -31.00 -8.72 -12.48
CA SER A 19 -30.23 -8.46 -11.27
C SER A 19 -30.01 -6.96 -11.21
N GLY A 20 -30.80 -6.28 -10.38
CA GLY A 20 -30.67 -4.86 -10.15
C GLY A 20 -29.19 -4.52 -9.93
N PHE A 21 -28.66 -3.64 -10.77
CA PHE A 21 -27.40 -2.97 -10.50
C PHE A 21 -27.60 -2.17 -9.21
N ALA A 22 -27.38 -2.80 -8.06
CA ALA A 22 -27.05 -2.09 -6.85
C ALA A 22 -25.81 -1.26 -7.23
N LYS A 23 -26.00 0.06 -7.34
CA LYS A 23 -24.90 0.98 -7.57
C LYS A 23 -24.19 1.11 -6.22
N ASP A 24 -23.07 0.42 -6.09
CA ASP A 24 -22.19 0.42 -4.91
C ASP A 24 -21.72 1.85 -4.61
N LEU A 25 -21.75 2.24 -3.33
CA LEU A 25 -21.10 3.45 -2.85
C LEU A 25 -19.68 3.07 -2.44
N ASP A 26 -18.71 3.52 -3.23
CA ASP A 26 -17.30 3.46 -2.91
C ASP A 26 -16.91 4.76 -2.20
N VAL A 27 -16.47 4.67 -0.95
CA VAL A 27 -16.04 5.83 -0.15
C VAL A 27 -14.88 5.45 0.76
N PHE A 28 -13.91 6.34 0.88
CA PHE A 28 -12.79 6.18 1.79
C PHE A 28 -13.19 6.59 3.21
N ILE A 29 -12.98 5.68 4.16
CA ILE A 29 -13.31 5.88 5.57
C ILE A 29 -12.04 5.78 6.40
N MET A 30 -11.90 6.70 7.34
CA MET A 30 -10.77 6.72 8.26
C MET A 30 -10.84 5.52 9.21
N GLN A 31 -9.76 4.76 9.24
CA GLN A 31 -9.51 3.70 10.20
C GLN A 31 -8.54 4.21 11.27
N PRO A 32 -8.81 3.95 12.57
CA PRO A 32 -7.86 4.27 13.64
C PRO A 32 -6.56 3.45 13.50
N PRO A 33 -5.43 3.95 14.03
CA PRO A 33 -4.19 3.17 14.05
C PRO A 33 -4.31 1.95 14.97
N GLU A 34 -3.41 0.97 14.77
CA GLU A 34 -3.34 -0.20 15.65
C GLU A 34 -2.86 0.17 17.05
N VAL A 35 -2.02 1.20 17.17
CA VAL A 35 -1.50 1.69 18.45
C VAL A 35 -1.65 3.21 18.52
N VAL A 36 -2.04 3.71 19.69
CA VAL A 36 -2.23 5.13 19.99
C VAL A 36 -1.27 5.55 21.09
N PHE A 37 -0.71 6.75 20.98
CA PHE A 37 0.17 7.34 21.99
C PHE A 37 -0.35 8.73 22.37
N ASP A 38 -0.91 8.87 23.57
CA ASP A 38 -1.55 10.14 23.99
C ASP A 38 -0.53 11.28 24.22
N ASP A 39 0.67 10.94 24.69
CA ASP A 39 1.70 11.90 25.08
C ASP A 39 2.73 12.21 23.97
N VAL A 40 2.57 11.62 22.78
CA VAL A 40 3.51 11.79 21.66
C VAL A 40 2.86 12.62 20.56
N LYS A 41 3.31 13.87 20.41
CA LYS A 41 2.93 14.79 19.34
C LYS A 41 4.07 15.04 18.37
N THR A 42 5.29 15.20 18.88
CA THR A 42 6.47 15.47 18.05
C THR A 42 7.37 14.25 17.93
N ILE A 43 7.66 13.82 16.70
CA ILE A 43 8.48 12.64 16.41
C ILE A 43 9.68 13.02 15.54
N ALA A 44 10.87 12.52 15.90
CA ALA A 44 12.02 12.53 15.01
C ALA A 44 12.18 11.18 14.31
N ILE A 45 12.47 11.19 13.01
CA ILE A 45 12.74 9.97 12.25
C ILE A 45 14.24 9.92 11.98
N LEU A 46 14.91 8.97 12.61
CA LEU A 46 16.34 8.78 12.47
C LEU A 46 16.66 7.96 11.21
N PRO A 47 17.84 8.13 10.60
CA PRO A 47 18.29 7.24 9.53
C PRO A 47 18.35 5.79 10.02
N PHE A 48 17.82 4.88 9.22
CA PHE A 48 17.82 3.45 9.58
C PHE A 48 19.19 2.84 9.30
N THR A 49 19.62 1.93 10.17
CA THR A 49 20.88 1.20 9.99
C THR A 49 20.69 0.06 9.01
N VAL A 50 21.58 -0.11 8.04
CA VAL A 50 21.54 -1.25 7.10
C VAL A 50 22.51 -2.33 7.60
N LEU A 51 21.97 -3.47 8.06
CA LEU A 51 22.77 -4.53 8.70
C LEU A 51 23.39 -5.50 7.70
N GLU A 52 22.61 -5.94 6.71
CA GLU A 52 23.03 -6.88 5.69
C GLU A 52 22.71 -6.32 4.32
N ASN A 53 23.74 -6.24 3.48
CA ASN A 53 23.61 -5.93 2.07
C ASN A 53 24.66 -6.74 1.31
N ASN A 54 24.31 -7.96 0.93
CA ASN A 54 25.18 -8.82 0.13
C ASN A 54 25.30 -8.37 -1.34
N TYR A 55 24.68 -7.24 -1.70
CA TYR A 55 24.78 -6.58 -3.00
C TYR A 55 25.74 -5.37 -2.89
N ALA A 56 27.00 -5.66 -2.57
CA ALA A 56 27.99 -4.74 -2.02
C ALA A 56 28.61 -3.71 -3.00
N SER A 57 28.03 -3.42 -4.18
CA SER A 57 28.62 -2.43 -5.11
C SER A 57 28.04 -1.02 -4.98
N GLN A 58 26.94 -0.82 -4.26
CA GLN A 58 26.46 0.50 -3.86
C GLN A 58 25.88 0.42 -2.45
N SER A 59 26.64 0.97 -1.50
CA SER A 59 26.14 1.49 -0.21
C SER A 59 25.07 2.54 -0.51
N SER A 60 23.92 2.05 -0.93
CA SER A 60 22.78 2.86 -1.31
C SER A 60 22.13 3.31 -0.03
N ASP A 61 21.76 4.57 -0.04
CA ASP A 61 21.17 5.33 1.03
C ASP A 61 19.77 4.80 1.45
N TYR A 62 19.58 3.48 1.57
CA TYR A 62 18.27 2.87 1.85
C TYR A 62 17.79 3.24 3.25
N GLY A 63 18.71 3.42 4.20
CA GLY A 63 18.41 3.91 5.53
C GLY A 63 17.76 5.28 5.54
N GLN A 64 18.34 6.26 4.82
CA GLN A 64 17.75 7.59 4.76
C GLN A 64 16.59 7.65 3.74
N GLN A 65 16.60 6.86 2.68
CA GLN A 65 15.45 6.73 1.77
C GLN A 65 14.22 6.21 2.50
N PHE A 66 14.36 5.19 3.35
CA PHE A 66 13.25 4.69 4.14
C PHE A 66 12.73 5.75 5.12
N ALA A 67 13.62 6.43 5.84
CA ALA A 67 13.25 7.56 6.69
C ALA A 67 12.51 8.66 5.90
N GLY A 68 12.95 8.95 4.68
CA GLY A 68 12.31 9.87 3.75
C GLY A 68 10.91 9.42 3.33
N TYR A 69 10.75 8.16 2.91
CA TYR A 69 9.43 7.60 2.57
C TYR A 69 8.48 7.64 3.77
N LEU A 70 8.96 7.25 4.95
CA LEU A 70 8.14 7.30 6.16
C LEU A 70 7.74 8.73 6.51
N THR A 71 8.65 9.69 6.37
CA THR A 71 8.33 11.12 6.54
C THR A 71 7.23 11.55 5.59
N THR A 72 7.40 11.28 4.28
CA THR A 72 6.41 11.62 3.24
C THR A 72 5.03 11.05 3.54
N VAL A 73 4.97 9.79 3.96
CA VAL A 73 3.73 9.12 4.28
C VAL A 73 3.10 9.70 5.57
N LEU A 74 3.88 10.00 6.59
CA LEU A 74 3.35 10.51 7.87
C LEU A 74 2.85 11.96 7.78
N VAL A 75 3.38 12.78 6.87
CA VAL A 75 2.89 14.16 6.66
C VAL A 75 1.65 14.24 5.76
N GLU A 76 1.26 13.14 5.12
CA GLU A 76 0.13 13.12 4.19
C GLU A 76 -1.21 13.22 4.93
N GLU A 77 -1.98 14.30 4.68
CA GLU A 77 -3.23 14.58 5.39
C GLU A 77 -4.33 13.57 5.07
N LYS A 78 -4.45 13.15 3.81
CA LYS A 78 -5.49 12.23 3.32
C LYS A 78 -4.91 10.86 2.95
N ARG A 79 -3.93 10.40 3.72
CA ARG A 79 -3.23 9.14 3.50
C ARG A 79 -4.21 7.97 3.30
N GLY A 80 -4.01 7.23 2.22
CA GLY A 80 -4.83 6.07 1.85
C GLY A 80 -6.05 6.39 0.99
N VAL A 81 -6.36 7.67 0.72
CA VAL A 81 -7.34 8.06 -0.30
C VAL A 81 -6.67 7.97 -1.67
N GLU A 82 -7.16 7.07 -2.51
CA GLU A 82 -6.60 6.81 -3.84
C GLU A 82 -7.69 6.72 -4.91
N ASP A 83 -7.29 6.86 -6.18
CA ASP A 83 -8.22 6.71 -7.29
C ASP A 83 -8.66 5.27 -7.46
N ILE A 84 -9.96 5.08 -7.70
CA ILE A 84 -10.59 3.78 -7.85
C ILE A 84 -10.58 3.40 -9.32
N GLU A 85 -9.76 2.41 -9.68
CA GLU A 85 -9.76 1.83 -11.03
C GLU A 85 -10.90 0.80 -11.20
N ARG A 86 -11.79 1.02 -12.16
CA ARG A 86 -12.87 0.10 -12.56
C ARG A 86 -12.76 -0.23 -14.05
N PHE A 87 -12.13 -1.36 -14.38
CA PHE A 87 -11.99 -1.97 -15.73
C PHE A 87 -11.50 -1.04 -16.87
N PHE A 88 -12.26 0.01 -17.20
CA PHE A 88 -11.96 1.02 -18.21
C PHE A 88 -12.08 2.48 -17.71
N ASN A 89 -12.54 2.70 -16.48
CA ASN A 89 -12.76 4.03 -15.91
C ASN A 89 -11.95 4.21 -14.62
N ARG A 90 -11.32 5.37 -14.47
CA ARG A 90 -10.70 5.83 -13.22
C ARG A 90 -11.66 6.81 -12.57
N LYS A 91 -12.07 6.54 -11.34
CA LYS A 91 -12.91 7.44 -10.55
C LYS A 91 -12.05 8.00 -9.43
N GLU A 92 -12.12 9.31 -9.21
CA GLU A 92 -11.42 9.94 -8.09
C GLU A 92 -11.89 9.35 -6.76
N GLY A 93 -10.93 9.05 -5.88
CA GLY A 93 -11.20 8.60 -4.53
C GLY A 93 -11.81 9.72 -3.71
N ILE A 94 -12.97 9.46 -3.09
CA ILE A 94 -13.67 10.46 -2.28
C ILE A 94 -13.80 9.99 -0.84
N THR A 95 -13.60 10.92 0.10
CA THR A 95 -13.99 10.76 1.51
C THR A 95 -14.90 11.92 1.90
N TYR A 96 -15.91 11.63 2.73
CA TYR A 96 -16.78 12.66 3.31
C TYR A 96 -16.33 13.08 4.72
N GLN A 97 -15.20 12.56 5.19
CA GLN A 97 -14.57 12.95 6.46
C GLN A 97 -13.51 14.03 6.20
N ASP A 98 -13.93 15.12 5.56
CA ASP A 98 -13.09 16.24 5.11
C ASP A 98 -12.29 16.90 6.24
N ARG A 99 -12.85 16.94 7.44
CA ARG A 99 -12.23 17.51 8.65
C ARG A 99 -11.27 16.58 9.40
N LEU A 100 -11.11 15.33 8.97
CA LEU A 100 -10.20 14.38 9.60
C LEU A 100 -8.93 14.22 8.79
N ASN A 101 -7.78 14.30 9.45
CA ASN A 101 -6.48 14.16 8.83
C ASN A 101 -5.66 13.01 9.46
N CYS A 102 -4.81 12.41 8.65
CA CYS A 102 -3.93 11.29 9.02
C CYS A 102 -2.59 11.75 9.64
N ASN A 103 -2.16 12.98 9.36
CA ASN A 103 -0.90 13.56 9.84
C ASN A 103 -1.03 14.09 11.28
N ILE A 104 -1.12 13.18 12.23
CA ILE A 104 -1.34 13.51 13.66
C ILE A 104 -0.04 13.86 14.43
N TYR A 105 1.12 13.74 13.79
CA TYR A 105 2.43 14.00 14.40
C TYR A 105 3.15 15.17 13.73
N ASP A 106 3.76 16.03 14.55
CA ASP A 106 4.75 17.01 14.11
C ASP A 106 6.08 16.30 13.87
N ILE A 107 6.56 16.32 12.63
CA ILE A 107 7.82 15.63 12.28
C ILE A 107 8.98 16.62 12.36
N VAL A 108 10.03 16.25 13.09
CA VAL A 108 11.27 17.03 13.15
C VAL A 108 11.92 17.06 11.77
N GLU A 109 12.34 18.26 11.33
CA GLU A 109 12.97 18.44 10.04
C GLU A 109 14.25 17.60 9.91
N ARG A 110 14.39 16.92 8.77
CA ARG A 110 15.52 16.02 8.50
C ARG A 110 16.88 16.71 8.59
N SER A 111 17.01 17.94 8.10
CA SER A 111 18.25 18.72 8.16
C SER A 111 18.71 18.97 9.61
N ARG A 112 17.74 19.18 10.52
CA ARG A 112 17.99 19.31 11.95
C ARG A 112 18.42 17.99 12.56
N VAL A 113 17.77 16.88 12.20
CA VAL A 113 18.20 15.53 12.62
C VAL A 113 19.65 15.26 12.24
N GLU A 114 20.00 15.50 10.98
CA GLU A 114 21.36 15.29 10.46
C GLU A 114 22.39 16.21 11.16
N SER A 115 22.05 17.47 11.39
CA SER A 115 22.92 18.43 12.07
C SER A 115 23.26 18.01 13.51
N ILE A 116 22.25 17.58 14.28
CA ILE A 116 22.44 17.12 15.66
C ILE A 116 23.27 15.84 15.72
N ILE A 117 23.03 14.88 14.82
CA ILE A 117 23.83 13.64 14.75
C ILE A 117 25.30 13.97 14.47
N ASN A 118 25.56 14.89 13.54
CA ASN A 118 26.91 15.31 13.19
C ASN A 118 27.60 16.07 14.34
N GLU A 119 26.89 16.96 15.03
CA GLU A 119 27.42 17.72 16.18
C GLU A 119 27.83 16.81 17.33
N LEU A 120 27.04 15.76 17.59
CA LEU A 120 27.32 14.80 18.66
C LEU A 120 28.43 13.80 18.30
N GLY A 121 28.96 13.84 17.08
CA GLY A 121 30.04 12.98 16.61
C GLY A 121 29.68 11.49 16.60
N PHE A 122 28.39 11.16 16.57
CA PHE A 122 27.94 9.77 16.58
C PHE A 122 28.06 9.16 15.17
N SER A 123 28.55 7.92 15.10
CA SER A 123 28.26 7.06 13.96
C SER A 123 26.77 6.66 13.99
N LEU A 124 26.17 6.34 12.83
CA LEU A 124 24.78 5.86 12.77
C LEU A 124 24.50 4.68 13.71
N SER A 125 25.50 3.82 13.95
CA SER A 125 25.45 2.73 14.93
C SER A 125 25.45 3.18 16.40
N GLY A 126 26.00 4.37 16.71
CA GLY A 126 25.96 4.97 18.05
C GLY A 126 24.64 5.69 18.33
N VAL A 127 23.97 6.18 17.28
CA VAL A 127 22.67 6.86 17.32
C VAL A 127 21.53 5.89 17.67
N THR A 128 21.63 4.62 17.27
CA THR A 128 20.61 3.59 17.51
C THR A 128 20.76 2.85 18.84
N SER A 129 21.74 3.24 19.65
CA SER A 129 21.94 2.71 21.01
C SER A 129 21.01 3.39 22.02
N ASP A 130 20.41 2.60 22.90
CA ASP A 130 19.44 3.09 23.89
C ASP A 130 20.05 4.13 24.85
N SER A 131 21.37 4.08 25.10
CA SER A 131 22.08 4.99 26.02
C SER A 131 22.25 6.42 25.52
N ASN A 132 22.22 6.64 24.19
CA ASN A 132 22.40 7.98 23.59
C ASN A 132 21.10 8.56 23.04
N SER A 133 20.06 7.74 22.98
CA SER A 133 18.76 8.07 22.39
C SER A 133 18.06 9.22 23.13
N SER A 134 18.10 9.24 24.47
CA SER A 134 17.49 10.32 25.26
C SER A 134 18.11 11.69 24.96
N ARG A 135 19.45 11.77 24.90
CA ARG A 135 20.19 12.99 24.59
C ARG A 135 19.92 13.50 23.18
N ILE A 136 19.90 12.61 22.19
CA ILE A 136 19.56 12.95 20.80
C ILE A 136 18.13 13.49 20.74
N GLY A 137 17.19 12.80 21.40
CA GLY A 137 15.80 13.21 21.48
C GLY A 137 15.58 14.59 22.09
N GLU A 138 16.28 14.88 23.20
CA GLU A 138 16.24 16.18 23.89
C GLU A 138 16.71 17.32 22.97
N MET A 139 17.84 17.15 22.28
CA MET A 139 18.35 18.18 21.35
C MET A 139 17.46 18.40 20.13
N LEU A 140 16.78 17.34 19.67
CA LEU A 140 15.79 17.43 18.59
C LEU A 140 14.49 18.08 19.04
N GLY A 141 14.22 18.15 20.35
CA GLY A 141 12.93 18.56 20.88
C GLY A 141 11.81 17.59 20.52
N ALA A 142 12.15 16.33 20.24
CA ALA A 142 11.19 15.28 19.93
C ALA A 142 10.74 14.58 21.22
N GLN A 143 9.50 14.11 21.26
CA GLN A 143 8.97 13.32 22.37
C GLN A 143 9.17 11.82 22.16
N ALA A 144 9.24 11.41 20.89
CA ALA A 144 9.64 10.07 20.50
C ALA A 144 10.54 10.09 19.27
N MET A 145 11.30 9.01 19.08
CA MET A 145 12.12 8.80 17.91
C MET A 145 11.74 7.49 17.23
N ILE A 146 11.62 7.53 15.92
CA ILE A 146 11.51 6.35 15.07
C ILE A 146 12.91 6.00 14.59
N MET A 147 13.33 4.77 14.88
CA MET A 147 14.61 4.23 14.47
C MET A 147 14.51 2.74 14.19
N GLY A 148 15.53 2.16 13.56
CA GLY A 148 15.51 0.75 13.27
C GLY A 148 16.58 0.30 12.31
N GLU A 149 16.37 -0.92 11.82
CA GLU A 149 17.34 -1.68 11.06
C GLU A 149 16.69 -2.27 9.81
N ILE A 150 17.43 -2.23 8.71
CA ILE A 150 17.05 -2.78 7.41
C ILE A 150 18.03 -3.91 7.06
N SER A 151 17.51 -5.09 6.76
CA SER A 151 18.25 -6.21 6.17
C SER A 151 17.78 -6.43 4.74
N ILE A 152 18.71 -6.42 3.79
CA ILE A 152 18.45 -6.68 2.38
C ILE A 152 19.32 -7.86 1.96
N ILE A 153 18.66 -9.00 1.78
CA ILE A 153 19.30 -10.24 1.35
C ILE A 153 18.88 -10.50 -0.09
N THR A 154 19.87 -10.71 -0.96
CA THR A 154 19.66 -11.09 -2.35
C THR A 154 20.02 -12.55 -2.58
N SER A 155 19.21 -13.25 -3.36
CA SER A 155 19.51 -14.60 -3.82
C SER A 155 19.16 -14.77 -5.29
N ASP A 156 20.02 -15.46 -6.03
CA ASP A 156 19.82 -15.73 -7.44
C ASP A 156 19.40 -17.20 -7.63
N ARG A 157 18.37 -17.45 -8.44
CA ARG A 157 17.86 -18.77 -8.80
C ARG A 157 17.89 -18.96 -10.31
N GLN A 158 18.40 -20.09 -10.78
CA GLN A 158 18.31 -20.47 -12.19
C GLN A 158 16.92 -21.06 -12.50
N VAL A 159 16.28 -20.56 -13.55
CA VAL A 159 14.97 -21.00 -14.02
C VAL A 159 15.01 -21.26 -15.52
N ARG A 160 14.36 -22.35 -15.95
CA ARG A 160 14.17 -22.64 -17.37
C ARG A 160 12.74 -22.28 -17.76
N GLU A 161 12.59 -21.62 -18.90
CA GLU A 161 11.29 -21.30 -19.48
C GLU A 161 11.21 -21.83 -20.90
N ASP A 162 10.09 -22.46 -21.25
CA ASP A 162 9.78 -22.80 -22.62
C ASP A 162 9.08 -21.63 -23.31
N ARG A 163 9.62 -21.19 -24.44
CA ARG A 163 9.06 -20.13 -25.28
C ARG A 163 8.72 -20.67 -26.66
N GLU A 164 7.74 -20.04 -27.30
CA GLU A 164 7.38 -20.33 -28.68
C GLU A 164 7.45 -19.04 -29.51
N LYS A 165 8.19 -19.09 -30.61
CA LYS A 165 8.27 -18.02 -31.60
C LYS A 165 8.27 -18.65 -32.99
N ASP A 166 7.44 -18.12 -33.89
CA ASP A 166 7.32 -18.62 -35.27
C ASP A 166 7.09 -20.14 -35.35
N LYS A 167 6.24 -20.68 -34.47
CA LYS A 167 5.94 -22.13 -34.33
C LYS A 167 7.13 -23.01 -33.95
N LYS A 168 8.26 -22.43 -33.55
CA LYS A 168 9.41 -23.15 -32.99
C LYS A 168 9.41 -22.99 -31.47
N LYS A 169 9.43 -24.12 -30.76
CA LYS A 169 9.59 -24.16 -29.30
C LYS A 169 11.07 -24.22 -28.94
N TYR A 170 11.48 -23.43 -27.98
CA TYR A 170 12.84 -23.42 -27.46
C TYR A 170 12.82 -23.16 -25.96
N THR A 171 13.73 -23.80 -25.23
CA THR A 171 13.91 -23.58 -23.80
C THR A 171 15.02 -22.57 -23.60
N ILE A 172 14.77 -21.57 -22.77
CA ILE A 172 15.77 -20.58 -22.38
C ILE A 172 16.16 -20.75 -20.91
N SER A 173 17.41 -20.42 -20.60
CA SER A 173 17.87 -20.31 -19.21
C SER A 173 17.75 -18.85 -18.77
N CYS A 174 17.16 -18.66 -17.60
CA CYS A 174 17.00 -17.37 -16.96
C CYS A 174 17.59 -17.42 -15.55
N THR A 175 18.11 -16.28 -15.09
CA THR A 175 18.49 -16.06 -13.71
C THR A 175 17.46 -15.13 -13.08
N GLU A 176 16.74 -15.61 -12.07
CA GLU A 176 15.83 -14.84 -11.24
C GLU A 176 16.57 -14.36 -9.99
N ARG A 177 16.67 -13.05 -9.80
CA ARG A 177 17.13 -12.42 -8.57
C ARG A 177 15.94 -12.11 -7.66
N ILE A 178 16.00 -12.69 -6.48
CA ILE A 178 15.02 -12.57 -5.42
C ILE A 178 15.58 -11.58 -4.39
N VAL A 179 14.76 -10.59 -4.04
CA VAL A 179 15.11 -9.57 -3.06
C VAL A 179 14.26 -9.79 -1.82
N ASN A 180 14.94 -10.07 -0.71
CA ASN A 180 14.32 -10.26 0.58
C ASN A 180 14.66 -9.05 1.43
N THR A 181 13.67 -8.20 1.71
CA THR A 181 13.85 -7.02 2.56
C THR A 181 13.11 -7.24 3.87
N THR A 182 13.81 -7.08 4.98
CA THR A 182 13.23 -7.09 6.33
C THR A 182 13.54 -5.77 6.99
N ILE A 183 12.54 -5.14 7.62
CA ILE A 183 12.75 -3.93 8.41
C ILE A 183 12.27 -4.17 9.83
N ASN A 184 13.13 -3.90 10.80
CA ASN A 184 12.72 -3.75 12.20
C ASN A 184 12.60 -2.26 12.51
N ILE A 185 11.45 -1.84 13.02
CA ILE A 185 11.17 -0.45 13.38
C ILE A 185 10.82 -0.38 14.86
N ARG A 186 11.41 0.57 15.57
CA ARG A 186 11.16 0.89 16.98
C ARG A 186 10.78 2.36 17.12
N LEU A 187 9.74 2.63 17.89
CA LEU A 187 9.40 3.96 18.39
C LEU A 187 9.85 4.04 19.85
N VAL A 188 10.72 4.99 20.18
CA VAL A 188 11.36 5.10 21.49
C VAL A 188 11.04 6.45 22.11
N SER A 189 10.59 6.46 23.37
CA SER A 189 10.38 7.69 24.16
C SER A 189 11.71 8.38 24.42
N THR A 190 11.80 9.67 24.16
CA THR A 190 13.01 10.46 24.41
C THR A 190 13.23 10.74 25.89
N GLU A 191 12.14 10.90 26.64
CA GLU A 191 12.16 11.12 28.09
C GLU A 191 12.66 9.89 28.86
N THR A 192 12.16 8.71 28.51
CA THR A 192 12.41 7.49 29.30
C THR A 192 13.38 6.51 28.65
N GLY A 193 13.70 6.69 27.37
CA GLY A 193 14.47 5.72 26.58
C GLY A 193 13.73 4.40 26.32
N LYS A 194 12.45 4.27 26.71
CA LYS A 194 11.68 3.04 26.55
C LYS A 194 11.09 2.91 25.15
N THR A 195 11.13 1.70 24.61
CA THR A 195 10.39 1.34 23.39
C THR A 195 8.88 1.43 23.65
N LEU A 196 8.21 2.37 22.98
CA LEU A 196 6.77 2.56 22.99
C LEU A 196 6.06 1.58 22.06
N ALA A 197 6.66 1.31 20.90
CA ALA A 197 6.17 0.30 19.97
C ALA A 197 7.31 -0.26 19.12
N SER A 198 7.12 -1.48 18.63
CA SER A 198 8.08 -2.15 17.76
C SER A 198 7.34 -3.04 16.78
N ARG A 199 7.69 -2.96 15.50
CA ARG A 199 7.16 -3.86 14.48
C ARG A 199 8.28 -4.33 13.55
N THR A 200 8.23 -5.61 13.21
CA THR A 200 9.08 -6.19 12.18
C THR A 200 8.22 -6.44 10.96
N TYR A 201 8.68 -5.91 9.83
CA TYR A 201 8.11 -6.17 8.51
C TYR A 201 8.98 -7.22 7.84
N PRO A 202 8.55 -8.50 7.84
CA PRO A 202 9.28 -9.53 7.14
C PRO A 202 9.16 -9.30 5.64
N ASN A 203 10.03 -9.99 4.91
CA ASN A 203 9.97 -10.13 3.47
C ASN A 203 8.52 -10.31 2.94
N PRO A 204 8.09 -9.57 1.90
CA PRO A 204 6.76 -9.67 1.30
C PRO A 204 6.32 -11.12 1.01
N SER A 205 7.26 -12.00 0.64
CA SER A 205 6.97 -13.42 0.39
C SER A 205 6.49 -14.23 1.61
N GLN A 206 6.66 -13.72 2.84
CA GLN A 206 6.20 -14.34 4.08
C GLN A 206 5.07 -13.55 4.77
N SER A 207 4.61 -12.45 4.18
CA SER A 207 3.51 -11.67 4.75
C SER A 207 2.18 -12.46 4.67
N ARG A 208 1.28 -12.27 5.65
CA ARG A 208 -0.06 -12.91 5.64
C ARG A 208 -0.94 -12.40 4.49
N SER A 209 -0.62 -11.23 3.94
CA SER A 209 -1.21 -10.73 2.71
C SER A 209 -0.53 -11.44 1.54
N LYS A 210 -1.33 -12.02 0.62
CA LYS A 210 -0.86 -12.74 -0.58
C LYS A 210 -0.30 -11.77 -1.62
N ASP A 211 0.65 -10.96 -1.20
CA ASP A 211 1.26 -9.95 -2.03
C ASP A 211 2.33 -10.63 -2.88
N TYR A 212 2.17 -10.46 -4.18
CA TYR A 212 3.10 -11.02 -5.15
C TYR A 212 4.53 -10.57 -4.85
N GLN A 213 5.48 -11.50 -4.85
CA GLN A 213 6.90 -11.15 -4.70
C GLN A 213 7.41 -10.58 -6.02
N CYS A 214 7.95 -9.35 -6.02
CA CYS A 214 8.61 -8.79 -7.20
C CYS A 214 10.02 -9.38 -7.35
N VAL A 215 10.32 -9.99 -8.50
CA VAL A 215 11.65 -10.50 -8.83
C VAL A 215 12.21 -9.87 -10.10
N ALA A 216 13.54 -9.71 -10.16
CA ALA A 216 14.23 -9.37 -11.40
C ALA A 216 14.67 -10.66 -12.11
N LYS A 217 14.57 -10.72 -13.43
CA LYS A 217 14.80 -11.94 -14.23
C LYS A 217 15.63 -11.66 -15.48
N SER A 218 16.91 -12.01 -15.52
CA SER A 218 17.66 -11.93 -16.79
C SER A 218 17.57 -13.25 -17.56
N CYS A 219 17.29 -13.20 -18.86
CA CYS A 219 17.22 -14.38 -19.72
C CYS A 219 18.12 -14.21 -20.95
N ASN A 220 18.91 -15.24 -21.27
CA ASN A 220 19.66 -15.27 -22.52
C ASN A 220 18.77 -15.84 -23.63
N ASP A 221 18.26 -14.97 -24.50
CA ASP A 221 17.42 -15.38 -25.63
C ASP A 221 18.28 -15.62 -26.88
N PRO A 222 18.43 -16.87 -27.34
CA PRO A 222 19.27 -17.18 -28.50
C PRO A 222 18.77 -16.58 -29.81
N ILE A 223 17.51 -16.10 -29.85
CA ILE A 223 16.87 -15.54 -31.06
C ILE A 223 16.84 -14.00 -31.02
N GLY A 224 17.25 -13.36 -29.90
CA GLY A 224 17.10 -11.91 -29.72
C GLY A 224 18.12 -11.21 -28.80
N GLY A 225 19.16 -11.91 -28.34
CA GLY A 225 20.14 -11.37 -27.39
C GLY A 225 19.70 -11.50 -25.93
N GLU A 226 20.51 -10.99 -25.00
CA GLU A 226 20.14 -10.95 -23.57
C GLU A 226 18.90 -10.06 -23.39
N LYS A 227 17.80 -10.64 -22.90
CA LYS A 227 16.56 -9.92 -22.60
C LYS A 227 16.38 -9.85 -21.09
N LYS A 228 16.56 -8.64 -20.54
CA LYS A 228 16.35 -8.35 -19.13
C LYS A 228 14.85 -8.17 -18.84
N ILE A 229 14.27 -9.20 -18.24
CA ILE A 229 13.02 -9.28 -17.45
C ILE A 229 13.13 -8.52 -16.13
N ILE A 230 12.39 -7.48 -15.79
CA ILE A 230 12.69 -6.73 -14.56
C ILE A 230 11.37 -6.33 -13.92
N GLY A 231 11.11 -6.88 -12.73
CA GLY A 231 9.82 -6.79 -12.02
C GLY A 231 8.79 -7.78 -12.56
N ILE A 232 8.74 -8.99 -12.00
CA ILE A 232 7.65 -9.95 -12.26
C ILE A 232 6.99 -10.32 -10.92
N PRO A 233 5.66 -10.28 -10.81
CA PRO A 233 4.96 -10.80 -9.64
C PRO A 233 5.03 -12.33 -9.59
N ILE A 234 5.46 -12.91 -8.47
CA ILE A 234 5.35 -14.35 -8.23
C ILE A 234 4.02 -14.66 -7.53
N PRO A 235 3.14 -15.50 -8.11
CA PRO A 235 1.92 -15.93 -7.44
C PRO A 235 2.24 -16.87 -6.26
N THR A 236 1.85 -16.48 -5.05
CA THR A 236 1.91 -17.34 -3.87
C THR A 236 0.71 -18.31 -3.88
N SER A 237 0.86 -19.45 -4.57
CA SER A 237 -0.05 -20.60 -4.62
C SER A 237 -1.53 -20.34 -4.96
N GLY A 238 -1.96 -20.86 -6.12
CA GLY A 238 -3.37 -21.10 -6.45
C GLY A 238 -3.99 -20.09 -7.41
N ASN A 239 -4.21 -20.54 -8.63
CA ASN A 239 -4.94 -19.92 -9.75
C ASN A 239 -4.26 -18.73 -10.45
N SER A 240 -3.72 -19.04 -11.62
CA SER A 240 -3.36 -18.11 -12.69
C SER A 240 -4.62 -17.47 -13.29
N THR A 241 -5.13 -16.43 -12.65
CA THR A 241 -5.85 -15.38 -13.38
C THR A 241 -5.02 -14.12 -13.32
N SER A 242 -4.87 -13.48 -14.47
CA SER A 242 -4.13 -12.23 -14.68
C SER A 242 -4.66 -11.14 -13.75
N TYR A 243 -4.04 -11.00 -12.59
CA TYR A 243 -4.17 -9.84 -11.73
C TYR A 243 -2.90 -9.00 -11.90
N LYS A 244 -3.07 -7.72 -12.24
CA LYS A 244 -1.99 -6.72 -12.24
C LYS A 244 -1.50 -6.58 -10.79
N GLY A 245 -0.45 -7.30 -10.41
CA GLY A 245 0.24 -7.04 -9.15
C GLY A 245 0.95 -5.68 -9.20
N ASP A 246 1.17 -5.08 -8.02
CA ASP A 246 1.84 -3.79 -7.81
C ASP A 246 3.28 -3.69 -8.35
N CYS A 247 3.84 -4.77 -8.88
CA CYS A 247 5.09 -4.78 -9.64
C CYS A 247 4.90 -4.18 -11.06
N GLY A 248 4.23 -3.02 -11.16
CA GLY A 248 3.82 -2.40 -12.42
C GLY A 248 4.99 -1.96 -13.33
N SER A 249 4.87 -2.25 -14.63
CA SER A 249 5.82 -2.04 -15.73
C SER A 249 7.00 -3.04 -15.78
N ASN A 250 7.22 -3.62 -16.96
CA ASN A 250 8.16 -4.72 -17.21
C ASN A 250 9.66 -4.33 -17.16
N ASN A 251 10.06 -3.32 -16.36
CA ASN A 251 11.43 -2.81 -16.37
C ASN A 251 12.05 -2.40 -15.02
N TRP A 252 11.62 -2.97 -13.89
CA TRP A 252 12.18 -2.63 -12.57
C TRP A 252 13.55 -3.22 -12.26
N ASP A 253 14.57 -2.37 -12.11
CA ASP A 253 15.87 -2.82 -11.61
C ASP A 253 15.82 -3.20 -10.12
N PHE A 254 16.84 -3.94 -9.66
CA PHE A 254 17.00 -4.34 -8.27
C PHE A 254 16.72 -3.19 -7.28
N ARG A 255 17.28 -2.01 -7.54
CA ARG A 255 17.08 -0.82 -6.70
C ARG A 255 15.62 -0.41 -6.61
N GLU A 256 14.88 -0.49 -7.70
CA GLU A 256 13.46 -0.11 -7.76
C GLU A 256 12.60 -1.13 -7.01
N ILE A 257 12.94 -2.43 -7.07
CA ILE A 257 12.31 -3.47 -6.25
C ILE A 257 12.51 -3.19 -4.76
N VAL A 258 13.74 -2.89 -4.33
CA VAL A 258 14.03 -2.53 -2.94
C VAL A 258 13.23 -1.28 -2.55
N GLN A 259 13.31 -0.21 -3.33
CA GLN A 259 12.59 1.04 -3.06
C GLN A 259 11.07 0.85 -2.97
N HIS A 260 10.49 0.02 -3.82
CA HIS A 260 9.07 -0.33 -3.76
C HIS A 260 8.72 -1.01 -2.43
N HIS A 261 9.49 -2.02 -2.01
CA HIS A 261 9.29 -2.67 -0.70
C HIS A 261 9.47 -1.69 0.46
N LEU A 262 10.49 -0.81 0.42
CA LEU A 262 10.71 0.23 1.43
C LEU A 262 9.51 1.17 1.55
N ARG A 263 8.97 1.65 0.42
CA ARG A 263 7.77 2.51 0.41
C ARG A 263 6.57 1.80 1.02
N LYS A 264 6.34 0.55 0.61
CA LYS A 264 5.23 -0.25 1.13
C LYS A 264 5.31 -0.43 2.64
N MET A 265 6.46 -0.84 3.16
CA MET A 265 6.64 -1.00 4.61
C MET A 265 6.53 0.32 5.37
N ALA A 266 6.94 1.44 4.77
CA ALA A 266 6.73 2.76 5.35
C ALA A 266 5.23 3.10 5.45
N THR A 267 4.44 2.83 4.41
CA THR A 267 2.98 2.97 4.41
C THR A 267 2.32 2.11 5.48
N GLU A 268 2.71 0.83 5.58
CA GLU A 268 2.18 -0.07 6.60
C GLU A 268 2.56 0.36 8.02
N PHE A 269 3.76 0.90 8.24
CA PHE A 269 4.17 1.42 9.55
C PHE A 269 3.47 2.71 9.92
N ALA A 270 3.28 3.61 8.96
CA ALA A 270 2.46 4.79 9.21
C ALA A 270 1.02 4.41 9.59
N ALA A 271 0.42 3.37 8.97
CA ALA A 271 -0.91 2.89 9.34
C ALA A 271 -0.95 2.24 10.73
N TYR A 272 0.17 1.64 11.16
CA TYR A 272 0.30 1.07 12.50
C TYR A 272 0.25 2.13 13.61
N ILE A 273 0.84 3.32 13.39
CA ILE A 273 0.95 4.39 14.41
C ILE A 273 0.08 5.62 14.18
N ALA A 274 -0.52 5.78 12.99
CA ALA A 274 -1.36 6.92 12.65
C ALA A 274 -2.58 6.50 11.80
N PRO A 275 -3.72 7.20 11.93
CA PRO A 275 -4.94 6.88 11.17
C PRO A 275 -4.70 6.85 9.67
N THR A 276 -5.42 5.99 8.95
CA THR A 276 -5.35 5.91 7.48
C THR A 276 -6.75 5.76 6.90
N PHE A 277 -6.98 6.31 5.72
CA PHE A 277 -8.21 6.05 4.98
C PHE A 277 -8.14 4.69 4.28
N VAL A 278 -9.25 3.96 4.27
CA VAL A 278 -9.41 2.69 3.56
C VAL A 278 -10.69 2.70 2.74
N LEU A 279 -10.67 2.04 1.58
CA LEU A 279 -11.82 1.97 0.70
C LEU A 279 -12.92 1.08 1.32
N GLY A 280 -14.04 1.71 1.70
CA GLY A 280 -15.28 1.02 2.03
C GLY A 280 -16.18 0.88 0.81
N LYS A 281 -16.68 -0.34 0.58
CA LYS A 281 -17.68 -0.63 -0.46
C LYS A 281 -19.02 -0.91 0.21
N TYR A 282 -20.02 -0.08 -0.11
CA TYR A 282 -21.34 -0.15 0.49
C TYR A 282 -22.40 -0.49 -0.55
N ASP A 283 -23.06 -1.63 -0.35
CA ASP A 283 -24.19 -2.04 -1.17
C ASP A 283 -25.45 -1.32 -0.69
N LEU A 284 -25.83 -0.26 -1.42
CA LEU A 284 -27.07 0.45 -1.14
C LEU A 284 -28.25 -0.34 -1.71
N GLU A 285 -28.91 -1.12 -0.85
CA GLU A 285 -30.11 -1.88 -1.22
C GLU A 285 -31.25 -0.97 -1.70
N LYS A 286 -32.00 -1.45 -2.71
CA LYS A 286 -33.23 -0.77 -3.13
C LYS A 286 -34.37 -1.26 -2.27
N ILE A 287 -34.95 -0.37 -1.47
CA ILE A 287 -36.15 -0.66 -0.68
C ILE A 287 -37.32 -0.86 -1.65
N LYS A 288 -38.03 -1.98 -1.53
CA LYS A 288 -39.22 -2.30 -2.31
C LYS A 288 -40.37 -2.71 -1.40
N PHE A 289 -41.53 -2.10 -1.58
CA PHE A 289 -42.75 -2.40 -0.87
C PHE A 289 -43.80 -2.99 -1.81
N LYS A 290 -44.37 -4.14 -1.44
CA LYS A 290 -45.44 -4.78 -2.22
C LYS A 290 -46.77 -4.04 -2.10
N ASP A 291 -47.00 -3.41 -0.95
CA ASP A 291 -48.22 -2.68 -0.65
C ASP A 291 -48.16 -1.26 -1.23
N LYS A 292 -49.24 -0.85 -1.89
CA LYS A 292 -49.37 0.48 -2.50
C LYS A 292 -49.31 1.61 -1.46
N ALA A 293 -49.72 1.37 -0.21
CA ALA A 293 -49.67 2.37 0.85
C ALA A 293 -48.25 2.87 1.16
N PHE A 294 -47.22 2.04 0.88
CA PHE A 294 -45.83 2.33 1.21
C PHE A 294 -44.96 2.65 -0.02
N LYS A 295 -45.57 2.78 -1.22
CA LYS A 295 -44.84 3.08 -2.45
C LYS A 295 -44.13 4.45 -2.45
N GLN A 296 -44.60 5.40 -1.64
CA GLN A 296 -43.94 6.71 -1.52
C GLN A 296 -42.52 6.54 -0.96
N TYR A 297 -42.33 5.67 0.03
CA TYR A 297 -41.02 5.39 0.63
C TYR A 297 -40.03 4.72 -0.34
N GLU A 298 -40.51 4.08 -1.42
CA GLU A 298 -39.62 3.61 -2.49
C GLU A 298 -38.99 4.78 -3.25
N LYS A 299 -39.74 5.86 -3.49
CA LYS A 299 -39.24 7.07 -4.15
C LYS A 299 -38.28 7.83 -3.25
N ASP A 300 -38.66 7.98 -1.98
CA ASP A 300 -37.85 8.65 -0.97
C ASP A 300 -36.50 7.92 -0.81
N GLY A 301 -36.51 6.57 -0.78
CA GLY A 301 -35.27 5.79 -0.76
C GLY A 301 -34.43 5.87 -2.03
N GLU A 302 -35.05 6.03 -3.20
CA GLU A 302 -34.34 6.26 -4.45
C GLU A 302 -33.68 7.66 -4.47
N GLU A 303 -34.35 8.66 -3.91
CA GLU A 303 -33.83 10.02 -3.76
C GLU A 303 -32.69 10.10 -2.74
N ALA A 304 -32.86 9.48 -1.55
CA ALA A 304 -31.82 9.39 -0.53
C ALA A 304 -30.57 8.67 -1.06
N LYS A 305 -30.77 7.61 -1.82
CA LYS A 305 -29.68 6.89 -2.51
C LYS A 305 -28.96 7.78 -3.52
N ASN A 306 -29.63 8.67 -4.22
CA ASN A 306 -28.98 9.59 -5.16
C ASN A 306 -28.18 10.66 -4.42
N PHE A 307 -28.74 11.26 -3.36
CA PHE A 307 -27.99 12.18 -2.51
C PHE A 307 -26.77 11.54 -1.86
N ALA A 308 -26.85 10.27 -1.43
CA ALA A 308 -25.72 9.54 -0.88
C ALA A 308 -24.59 9.32 -1.91
N LYS A 309 -24.94 9.07 -3.18
CA LYS A 309 -23.95 8.93 -4.27
C LYS A 309 -23.27 10.26 -4.62
N ASP A 310 -24.01 11.36 -4.52
CA ASP A 310 -23.52 12.71 -4.79
C ASP A 310 -22.84 13.32 -3.55
N GLY A 311 -22.67 12.55 -2.48
CA GLY A 311 -22.00 12.98 -1.25
C GLY A 311 -22.78 13.91 -0.35
N SER A 312 -24.03 14.17 -0.70
CA SER A 312 -24.96 14.95 0.11
C SER A 312 -25.60 14.07 1.19
N LEU A 313 -24.78 13.44 2.04
CA LEU A 313 -25.28 12.54 3.10
C LEU A 313 -26.29 13.23 4.03
N HIS A 314 -26.08 14.51 4.34
CA HIS A 314 -27.04 15.30 5.12
C HIS A 314 -28.44 15.34 4.48
N ARG A 315 -28.52 15.47 3.15
CA ARG A 315 -29.80 15.44 2.41
C ARG A 315 -30.38 14.03 2.37
N ALA A 316 -29.53 13.02 2.22
CA ALA A 316 -29.96 11.63 2.27
C ALA A 316 -30.62 11.27 3.62
N TYR A 317 -30.05 11.73 4.73
CA TYR A 317 -30.63 11.54 6.07
C TYR A 317 -31.92 12.35 6.27
N ALA A 318 -31.97 13.58 5.76
CA ALA A 318 -33.12 14.47 5.92
C ALA A 318 -34.41 13.96 5.24
N ILE A 319 -34.31 13.00 4.32
CA ILE A 319 -35.49 12.40 3.67
C ILE A 319 -36.30 11.54 4.64
N TYR A 320 -35.65 10.98 5.67
CA TYR A 320 -36.28 10.08 6.63
C TYR A 320 -36.53 10.73 8.01
N SER A 321 -36.22 12.01 8.16
CA SER A 321 -36.50 12.82 9.36
C SER A 321 -37.82 13.53 9.25
#